data_AF-A0A4C1X4Q7-F1
#
_entry.id   AF-A0A4C1X4Q7-F1
#
_cell.length_a   1.000
_cell.length_b   1.000
_cell.length_c   1.000
_cell.angle_alpha   90.00
_cell.angle_beta   90.00
_cell.angle_gamma   90.00
#
_symmetry.space_group_name_H-M   'P 1'
#
loop_
_entity.id
_entity.type
_entity.pdbx_description
1 polymer ?
#
loop_
_entity_poly.entity_id
_entity_poly.type
_entity_poly.pdbx_seq_one_letter_code
_entity_poly.pdbx_strand_id
1 'polypeptide(L)'
;MLPRHERTHSTRRLIRAGVPQGSTLSPLLYSAYTNDVPRPSSSGVQLALFADNTALFYGNRNRSTRFTLLTLQRAIDELGQWFRKWRIEVNPTNQQPYNSSMVRLESTHCRQNTPNLKMLDAIIPWQRNYKYLGVTLDKNLHFRDHIERVRNTALFYKARLGAMLGRKSKLSRRNKRTIYKMCIRTVMTYASPVFAHAAPKALHRLQVIQNKFCRAATDAHWCVRNSILHRDLELPTISKYMKDASKRFFDIAGSHPNAPTRGG
;
A
#
# COMPACT_ATOMS: atom_id res chain seq x y z
N MET A 1 -26.57 -0.25 15.46
CA MET A 1 -26.77 1.19 15.78
C MET A 1 -27.00 1.92 14.46
N LEU A 2 -28.20 2.49 14.26
CA LEU A 2 -28.62 3.05 12.97
C LEU A 2 -28.10 4.50 12.83
N PRO A 3 -27.62 4.93 11.64
CA PRO A 3 -27.38 6.34 11.35
C PRO A 3 -28.72 7.11 11.33
N ARG A 4 -28.78 8.28 11.96
CA ARG A 4 -29.94 9.19 11.92
C ARG A 4 -29.71 10.29 10.89
N HIS A 5 -30.62 10.42 9.93
CA HIS A 5 -30.86 11.67 9.18
C HIS A 5 -32.38 11.82 9.03
N GLU A 6 -32.93 12.95 9.51
CA GLU A 6 -34.27 13.47 9.18
C GLU A 6 -35.47 12.49 9.20
N ARG A 7 -35.79 11.94 10.39
CA ARG A 7 -37.10 11.31 10.72
C ARG A 7 -37.63 10.22 9.76
N THR A 8 -36.79 9.63 8.92
CA THR A 8 -37.14 8.47 8.10
C THR A 8 -36.46 7.23 8.67
N HIS A 9 -37.25 6.27 9.13
CA HIS A 9 -36.73 4.96 9.49
C HIS A 9 -36.45 4.18 8.20
N SER A 10 -35.19 3.79 7.99
CA SER A 10 -34.86 2.84 6.94
C SER A 10 -35.61 1.52 7.18
N THR A 11 -36.19 0.96 6.13
CA THR A 11 -36.92 -0.32 6.19
C THR A 11 -35.98 -1.42 6.65
N ARG A 12 -36.41 -2.23 7.63
CA ARG A 12 -35.63 -3.38 8.10
C ARG A 12 -35.42 -4.34 6.92
N ARG A 13 -34.17 -4.52 6.51
CA ARG A 13 -33.78 -5.55 5.54
C ARG A 13 -33.16 -6.71 6.30
N LEU A 14 -33.65 -7.92 6.03
CA LEU A 14 -33.05 -9.13 6.57
C LEU A 14 -31.68 -9.34 5.91
N ILE A 15 -30.61 -9.24 6.71
CA ILE A 15 -29.26 -9.54 6.25
C ILE A 15 -29.10 -11.06 6.31
N ARG A 16 -29.05 -11.72 5.14
CA ARG A 16 -28.88 -13.18 5.05
C ARG A 16 -27.43 -13.63 5.26
N ALA A 17 -26.46 -12.77 4.93
CA ALA A 17 -25.03 -13.00 5.13
C ALA A 17 -24.28 -11.65 5.14
N GLY A 18 -23.14 -11.62 5.82
CA GLY A 18 -22.27 -10.44 5.90
C GLY A 18 -22.51 -9.59 7.15
N VAL A 19 -21.55 -8.70 7.44
CA VAL A 19 -21.58 -7.80 8.60
C VAL A 19 -21.85 -6.37 8.13
N PRO A 20 -22.65 -5.55 8.83
CA PRO A 20 -22.95 -4.19 8.39
C PRO A 20 -21.68 -3.35 8.21
N GLN A 21 -21.50 -2.75 7.03
CA GLN A 21 -20.42 -1.80 6.82
C GLN A 21 -20.61 -0.58 7.75
N GLY A 22 -19.54 -0.18 8.44
CA GLY A 22 -19.57 0.91 9.41
C GLY A 22 -19.95 0.50 10.84
N SER A 23 -20.27 -0.77 11.11
CA SER A 23 -20.38 -1.26 12.49
C SER A 23 -19.00 -1.43 13.12
N THR A 24 -18.86 -0.97 14.38
CA THR A 24 -17.64 -1.10 15.19
C THR A 24 -17.22 -2.55 15.42
N LEU A 25 -18.16 -3.49 15.39
CA LEU A 25 -17.90 -4.91 15.62
C LEU A 25 -17.49 -5.65 14.33
N SER A 26 -17.72 -5.07 13.16
CA SER A 26 -17.47 -5.72 11.87
C SER A 26 -16.02 -6.16 11.67
N PRO A 27 -15.00 -5.36 12.00
CA PRO A 27 -13.61 -5.78 11.85
C PRO A 27 -13.26 -6.98 12.75
N LEU A 28 -13.75 -7.00 13.99
CA LEU A 28 -13.48 -8.08 14.93
C LEU A 28 -14.12 -9.40 14.47
N LEU A 29 -15.38 -9.34 14.03
CA LEU A 29 -16.08 -10.51 13.50
C LEU A 29 -15.42 -11.04 12.23
N TYR A 30 -14.94 -10.15 11.36
CA TYR A 30 -14.18 -10.54 10.19
C TYR A 30 -12.88 -11.25 10.58
N SER A 31 -12.10 -10.70 11.52
CA SER A 31 -10.87 -11.34 12.01
C SER A 31 -11.13 -12.70 12.64
N ALA A 32 -12.21 -12.86 13.42
CA ALA A 32 -12.60 -14.14 13.99
C ALA A 32 -13.00 -15.15 12.90
N TYR A 33 -13.74 -14.70 11.88
CA TYR A 33 -14.18 -15.50 10.76
C TYR A 33 -13.02 -16.01 9.89
N THR A 34 -11.98 -15.20 9.67
CA THR A 34 -10.79 -15.60 8.89
C THR A 34 -9.67 -16.24 9.72
N ASN A 35 -9.91 -16.53 11.00
CA ASN A 35 -8.83 -16.92 11.92
C ASN A 35 -8.26 -18.33 11.64
N ASP A 36 -9.05 -19.22 11.04
CA ASP A 36 -8.67 -20.60 10.71
C ASP A 36 -8.09 -20.75 9.29
N VAL A 37 -7.82 -19.64 8.60
CA VAL A 37 -7.24 -19.62 7.25
C VAL A 37 -5.96 -20.45 7.20
N PRO A 38 -5.82 -21.37 6.22
CA PRO A 38 -4.66 -22.25 6.15
C PRO A 38 -3.41 -21.42 5.88
N ARG A 39 -2.36 -21.68 6.67
CA ARG A 39 -1.06 -21.05 6.51
C ARG A 39 -0.09 -22.08 5.93
N PRO A 40 0.27 -22.00 4.64
CA PRO A 40 1.15 -22.96 3.97
C PRO A 40 2.64 -22.77 4.37
N SER A 41 2.93 -22.61 5.66
CA SER A 41 4.24 -22.21 6.20
C SER A 41 5.33 -23.27 6.01
N SER A 42 4.96 -24.54 5.82
CA SER A 42 5.89 -25.66 5.64
C SER A 42 6.59 -25.70 4.27
N SER A 43 6.18 -24.85 3.33
CA SER A 43 6.63 -24.91 1.93
C SER A 43 7.44 -23.69 1.46
N GLY A 44 7.80 -22.76 2.37
CA GLY A 44 8.44 -21.50 2.01
C GLY A 44 7.47 -20.46 1.42
N VAL A 45 6.17 -20.76 1.45
CA VAL A 45 5.09 -19.84 1.10
C VAL A 45 4.67 -19.06 2.34
N GLN A 46 4.61 -17.74 2.21
CA GLN A 46 4.10 -16.83 3.22
C GLN A 46 2.75 -16.27 2.79
N LEU A 47 1.82 -16.19 3.74
CA LEU A 47 0.49 -15.64 3.55
C LEU A 47 0.40 -14.30 4.28
N ALA A 48 0.05 -13.23 3.56
CA ALA A 48 -0.31 -11.94 4.14
C ALA A 48 -1.80 -11.68 3.94
N LEU A 49 -2.47 -11.37 5.04
CA LEU A 49 -3.89 -11.06 5.08
C LEU A 49 -4.06 -9.64 5.58
N PHE A 50 -4.81 -8.84 4.84
CA PHE A 50 -5.22 -7.52 5.26
C PHE A 50 -6.67 -7.27 4.87
N ALA A 51 -7.56 -7.38 5.85
CA ALA A 51 -9.00 -7.45 5.59
C ALA A 51 -9.28 -8.49 4.49
N ASP A 52 -9.99 -8.11 3.44
CA ASP A 52 -10.32 -8.91 2.26
C ASP A 52 -9.14 -9.17 1.32
N ASN A 53 -8.02 -8.45 1.46
CA ASN A 53 -6.86 -8.62 0.60
C ASN A 53 -5.99 -9.78 1.09
N THR A 54 -5.95 -10.84 0.30
CA THR A 54 -5.08 -12.00 0.51
C THR A 54 -3.92 -11.97 -0.48
N ALA A 55 -2.69 -12.03 0.01
CA ALA A 55 -1.50 -12.14 -0.81
C ALA A 55 -0.66 -13.35 -0.39
N LEU A 56 -0.21 -14.11 -1.38
CA LEU A 56 0.75 -15.19 -1.18
C LEU A 56 2.11 -14.77 -1.73
N PHE A 57 3.13 -14.93 -0.92
CA PHE A 57 4.53 -14.69 -1.27
C PHE A 57 5.27 -16.01 -1.21
N TYR A 58 6.27 -16.18 -2.08
CA TYR A 58 7.12 -17.34 -2.05
C TYR A 58 8.55 -16.92 -2.33
N GLY A 59 9.44 -17.29 -1.42
CA GLY A 59 10.87 -17.07 -1.55
C GLY A 59 11.59 -18.42 -1.57
N ASN A 60 12.36 -18.68 -2.61
CA ASN A 60 13.26 -19.83 -2.64
C ASN A 60 14.63 -19.41 -3.18
N ARG A 61 15.70 -19.85 -2.50
CA ARG A 61 17.08 -19.65 -2.95
C ARG A 61 17.38 -20.46 -4.23
N ASN A 62 16.72 -21.59 -4.41
CA ASN A 62 16.82 -22.44 -5.58
C ASN A 62 15.87 -21.94 -6.69
N ARG A 63 16.43 -21.56 -7.85
CA ARG A 63 15.71 -20.93 -8.98
C ARG A 63 14.90 -21.90 -9.84
N SER A 64 14.50 -23.07 -9.31
CA SER A 64 13.68 -24.01 -10.07
C SER A 64 12.26 -23.48 -10.23
N THR A 65 11.95 -23.01 -11.45
CA THR A 65 10.61 -22.52 -11.82
C THR A 65 9.55 -23.60 -11.62
N ARG A 66 9.87 -24.87 -11.91
CA ARG A 66 8.92 -25.99 -11.78
C ARG A 66 8.54 -26.24 -10.32
N PHE A 67 9.52 -26.29 -9.42
CA PHE A 67 9.26 -26.48 -7.99
C PHE A 67 8.48 -25.31 -7.41
N THR A 68 8.84 -24.09 -7.80
CA THR A 68 8.14 -22.85 -7.41
C THR A 68 6.66 -22.91 -7.79
N LEU A 69 6.34 -23.23 -9.05
CA LEU A 69 4.97 -23.30 -9.53
C LEU A 69 4.15 -24.39 -8.82
N LEU A 70 4.72 -25.57 -8.61
CA LEU A 70 4.03 -26.67 -7.93
C LEU A 70 3.68 -26.32 -6.49
N THR A 71 4.64 -25.76 -5.76
CA THR A 71 4.45 -25.33 -4.37
C THR A 71 3.40 -24.24 -4.25
N LEU A 72 3.43 -23.27 -5.16
CA LEU A 72 2.47 -22.17 -5.19
C LEU A 72 1.07 -22.64 -5.61
N GLN A 73 0.96 -23.53 -6.59
CA GLN A 73 -0.31 -24.11 -7.00
C GLN A 73 -0.94 -24.89 -5.84
N ARG A 74 -0.17 -25.69 -5.11
CA ARG A 74 -0.66 -26.38 -3.91
C ARG A 74 -1.20 -25.43 -2.85
N ALA A 75 -0.48 -24.34 -2.55
CA ALA A 75 -0.94 -23.33 -1.61
C ALA A 75 -2.22 -22.62 -2.09
N ILE A 76 -2.36 -22.39 -3.40
CA ILE A 76 -3.58 -21.83 -4.00
C ILE A 76 -4.75 -22.80 -3.88
N ASP A 77 -4.52 -24.09 -4.12
CA ASP A 77 -5.56 -25.12 -4.05
C ASP A 77 -6.06 -25.30 -2.61
N GLU A 78 -5.15 -25.32 -1.63
CA GLU A 78 -5.49 -25.34 -0.20
C GLU A 78 -6.32 -24.12 0.22
N LEU A 79 -5.95 -22.91 -0.23
CA LEU A 79 -6.76 -21.71 -0.02
C LEU A 79 -8.11 -21.79 -0.76
N GLY A 80 -8.13 -22.30 -1.98
CA GLY A 80 -9.34 -22.49 -2.78
C GLY A 80 -10.36 -23.38 -2.08
N GLN A 81 -9.92 -24.49 -1.50
CA GLN A 81 -10.75 -25.37 -0.69
C GLN A 81 -11.29 -24.67 0.55
N TRP A 82 -10.47 -23.86 1.23
CA TRP A 82 -10.90 -23.06 2.37
C TRP A 82 -11.95 -22.02 1.98
N PHE A 83 -11.76 -21.29 0.88
CA PHE A 83 -12.76 -20.35 0.37
C PHE A 83 -14.10 -21.04 0.07
N ARG A 84 -14.07 -22.24 -0.54
CA ARG A 84 -15.28 -23.05 -0.78
C ARG A 84 -15.96 -23.46 0.53
N LYS A 85 -15.20 -23.96 1.50
CA LYS A 85 -15.71 -24.37 2.83
C LYS A 85 -16.42 -23.22 3.54
N TRP A 86 -15.83 -22.03 3.51
CA TRP A 86 -16.35 -20.84 4.16
C TRP A 86 -17.37 -20.06 3.33
N ARG A 87 -17.66 -20.52 2.10
CA ARG A 87 -18.57 -19.86 1.14
C ARG A 87 -18.15 -18.42 0.82
N ILE A 88 -16.84 -18.19 0.76
CA ILE A 88 -16.27 -16.91 0.34
C ILE A 88 -16.20 -16.92 -1.18
N GLU A 89 -16.92 -16.00 -1.80
CA GLU A 89 -16.85 -15.80 -3.24
C GLU A 89 -15.54 -15.09 -3.58
N VAL A 90 -14.62 -15.84 -4.18
CA VAL A 90 -13.38 -15.27 -4.70
C VAL A 90 -13.69 -14.75 -6.08
N ASN A 91 -13.77 -13.44 -6.27
CA ASN A 91 -14.03 -12.82 -7.57
C ASN A 91 -12.97 -13.25 -8.59
N PRO A 92 -13.27 -14.20 -9.49
CA PRO A 92 -12.36 -14.52 -10.56
C PRO A 92 -12.71 -13.54 -11.70
N THR A 93 -11.69 -13.06 -12.42
CA THR A 93 -11.84 -12.53 -13.79
C THR A 93 -11.99 -10.99 -13.96
N ASN A 94 -10.87 -10.40 -14.39
CA ASN A 94 -10.65 -9.57 -15.60
C ASN A 94 -11.57 -8.39 -15.99
N GLN A 95 -12.56 -7.95 -15.21
CA GLN A 95 -13.35 -6.76 -15.61
C GLN A 95 -12.86 -5.43 -15.01
N GLN A 96 -11.91 -5.46 -14.09
CA GLN A 96 -11.27 -4.27 -13.54
C GLN A 96 -9.79 -4.62 -13.25
N PRO A 97 -8.83 -4.22 -14.08
CA PRO A 97 -7.39 -4.51 -13.87
C PRO A 97 -6.81 -3.97 -12.56
N TYR A 98 -7.61 -3.27 -11.75
CA TYR A 98 -7.16 -2.46 -10.63
C TYR A 98 -7.61 -2.96 -9.25
N ASN A 99 -8.65 -3.80 -9.16
CA ASN A 99 -9.26 -4.20 -7.89
C ASN A 99 -9.84 -5.63 -7.96
N SER A 100 -9.08 -6.65 -7.56
CA SER A 100 -9.63 -7.89 -6.99
C SER A 100 -8.53 -8.85 -6.53
N SER A 101 -8.84 -9.52 -5.43
CA SER A 101 -8.15 -10.65 -4.80
C SER A 101 -7.38 -11.52 -5.80
N MET A 102 -6.05 -11.39 -5.75
CA MET A 102 -5.17 -12.09 -6.66
C MET A 102 -4.04 -12.72 -5.87
N VAL A 103 -4.00 -14.05 -5.88
CA VAL A 103 -2.73 -14.74 -5.66
C VAL A 103 -1.83 -14.37 -6.83
N ARG A 104 -0.78 -13.59 -6.60
CA ARG A 104 0.16 -13.21 -7.65
C ARG A 104 1.55 -13.67 -7.28
N LEU A 105 2.15 -14.45 -8.17
CA LEU A 105 3.54 -14.83 -8.04
C LEU A 105 4.42 -13.80 -8.70
N GLU A 106 5.36 -13.25 -7.94
CA GLU A 106 6.53 -12.62 -8.52
C GLU A 106 7.55 -13.71 -8.80
N SER A 107 7.97 -13.86 -10.06
CA SER A 107 9.21 -14.54 -10.40
C SER A 107 10.05 -13.59 -11.23
N THR A 108 11.27 -13.35 -10.75
CA THR A 108 12.30 -12.60 -11.49
C THR A 108 12.73 -13.32 -12.78
N HIS A 109 12.27 -14.56 -13.00
CA HIS A 109 12.65 -15.46 -14.09
C HIS A 109 11.43 -16.10 -14.78
N CYS A 110 10.33 -15.37 -14.97
CA CYS A 110 9.28 -15.83 -15.88
C CYS A 110 9.78 -15.76 -17.33
N ARG A 111 10.27 -16.89 -17.86
CA ARG A 111 10.51 -17.06 -19.29
C ARG A 111 9.17 -17.02 -20.04
N GLN A 112 9.22 -16.72 -21.34
CA GLN A 112 8.06 -16.56 -22.25
C GLN A 112 7.13 -17.78 -22.40
N ASN A 113 7.27 -18.84 -21.59
CA ASN A 113 6.46 -20.06 -21.59
C ASN A 113 6.19 -20.59 -20.16
N THR A 114 6.05 -19.69 -19.16
CA THR A 114 5.76 -20.11 -17.78
C THR A 114 4.28 -20.50 -17.66
N PRO A 115 3.94 -21.72 -17.20
CA PRO A 115 2.55 -22.14 -17.00
C PRO A 115 1.79 -21.16 -16.11
N ASN A 116 0.54 -20.88 -16.47
CA ASN A 116 -0.34 -20.09 -15.62
C ASN A 116 -0.82 -20.94 -14.44
N LEU A 117 -0.91 -20.32 -13.27
CA LEU A 117 -1.61 -20.89 -12.13
C LEU A 117 -3.12 -20.81 -12.32
N LYS A 118 -3.82 -21.68 -11.61
CA LYS A 118 -5.29 -21.67 -11.56
C LYS A 118 -5.76 -21.54 -10.13
N MET A 119 -6.84 -20.80 -9.92
CA MET A 119 -7.55 -20.75 -8.64
C MET A 119 -9.02 -21.02 -8.93
N LEU A 120 -9.57 -22.07 -8.33
CA LEU A 120 -10.96 -22.49 -8.58
C LEU A 120 -11.27 -22.59 -10.08
N ASP A 121 -10.37 -23.22 -10.83
CA ASP A 121 -10.42 -23.41 -12.30
C ASP A 121 -10.26 -22.14 -13.15
N ALA A 122 -10.20 -20.94 -12.53
CA ALA A 122 -9.90 -19.69 -13.22
C ALA A 122 -8.40 -19.45 -13.36
N ILE A 123 -7.96 -19.00 -14.54
CA ILE A 123 -6.55 -18.69 -14.83
C ILE A 123 -6.15 -17.38 -14.14
N ILE A 124 -5.03 -17.39 -13.41
CA ILE A 124 -4.44 -16.20 -12.83
C ILE A 124 -3.47 -15.56 -13.83
N PRO A 125 -3.70 -14.31 -14.28
CA PRO A 125 -2.81 -13.65 -15.22
C PRO A 125 -1.54 -13.12 -14.55
N TRP A 126 -0.40 -13.41 -15.18
CA TRP A 126 0.86 -12.74 -14.88
C TRP A 126 0.75 -11.24 -15.21
N GLN A 127 1.11 -10.36 -14.28
CA GLN A 127 1.36 -8.95 -14.61
C GLN A 127 2.74 -8.54 -14.10
N ARG A 128 3.32 -7.56 -14.81
CA ARG A 128 4.65 -7.02 -14.51
C ARG A 128 4.65 -5.96 -13.40
N ASN A 129 3.49 -5.33 -13.21
CA ASN A 129 3.25 -4.33 -12.18
C ASN A 129 1.99 -4.73 -11.42
N TYR A 130 2.01 -4.65 -10.09
CA TYR A 130 0.85 -4.98 -9.25
C TYR A 130 0.63 -3.93 -8.17
N LYS A 131 -0.63 -3.67 -7.83
CA LYS A 131 -1.01 -2.76 -6.74
C LYS A 131 -1.42 -3.57 -5.52
N TYR A 132 -0.64 -3.52 -4.46
CA TYR A 132 -0.96 -4.14 -3.17
C TYR A 132 -1.02 -3.06 -2.08
N LEU A 133 -2.13 -2.99 -1.33
CA LEU A 133 -2.34 -2.00 -0.26
C LEU A 133 -1.96 -0.57 -0.67
N GLY A 134 -2.34 -0.18 -1.90
CA GLY A 134 -2.04 1.15 -2.42
C GLY A 134 -0.60 1.38 -2.91
N VAL A 135 0.31 0.42 -2.78
CA VAL A 135 1.69 0.45 -3.30
C VAL A 135 1.76 -0.28 -4.65
N THR A 136 2.46 0.29 -5.62
CA THR A 136 2.67 -0.37 -6.93
C THR A 136 4.05 -1.01 -6.95
N LEU A 137 4.09 -2.33 -7.00
CA LEU A 137 5.30 -3.14 -7.07
C LEU A 137 5.63 -3.42 -8.54
N ASP A 138 6.89 -3.21 -8.92
CA ASP A 138 7.47 -3.62 -10.20
C ASP A 138 8.36 -4.86 -9.99
N LYS A 139 8.57 -5.66 -11.05
CA LYS A 139 9.37 -6.91 -11.02
C LYS A 139 10.73 -6.84 -10.32
N ASN A 140 11.33 -5.66 -10.25
CA ASN A 140 12.67 -5.42 -9.74
C ASN A 140 12.65 -4.49 -8.49
N LEU A 141 11.47 -4.17 -7.95
CA LEU A 141 11.28 -3.30 -6.79
C LEU A 141 11.99 -1.94 -6.92
N HIS A 142 12.01 -1.34 -8.12
CA HIS A 142 12.46 0.04 -8.32
C HIS A 142 11.40 1.08 -7.95
N PHE A 143 10.12 0.70 -7.86
CA PHE A 143 9.00 1.57 -7.50
C PHE A 143 8.82 2.80 -8.41
N ARG A 144 9.29 2.76 -9.66
CA ARG A 144 9.25 3.92 -10.57
C ARG A 144 7.82 4.41 -10.84
N ASP A 145 6.94 3.49 -11.20
CA ASP A 145 5.53 3.79 -11.50
C ASP A 145 4.77 4.22 -10.24
N HIS A 146 5.11 3.62 -9.09
CA HIS A 146 4.56 4.04 -7.81
C HIS A 146 4.93 5.48 -7.48
N ILE A 147 6.21 5.82 -7.54
CA ILE A 147 6.71 7.17 -7.23
C ILE A 147 6.13 8.19 -8.21
N GLU A 148 5.96 7.86 -9.49
CA GLU A 148 5.31 8.74 -10.46
C GLU A 148 3.86 9.03 -10.08
N ARG A 149 3.09 7.99 -9.73
CA ARG A 149 1.71 8.16 -9.28
C ARG A 149 1.63 9.02 -8.02
N VAL A 150 2.45 8.72 -7.02
CA VAL A 150 2.53 9.49 -5.77
C VAL A 150 2.88 10.96 -6.04
N ARG A 151 3.84 11.20 -6.93
CA ARG A 151 4.23 12.54 -7.38
C ARG A 151 3.05 13.28 -8.02
N ASN A 152 2.31 12.64 -8.92
CA ASN A 152 1.17 13.25 -9.60
C ASN A 152 0.03 13.57 -8.62
N THR A 153 -0.26 12.67 -7.69
CA THR A 153 -1.24 12.92 -6.62
C THR A 153 -0.79 14.08 -5.70
N ALA A 154 0.49 14.13 -5.33
CA ALA A 154 1.03 15.24 -4.53
C ALA A 154 0.98 16.59 -5.27
N LEU A 155 1.24 16.60 -6.59
CA LEU A 155 1.10 17.79 -7.42
C LEU A 155 -0.36 18.24 -7.53
N PHE A 156 -1.30 17.31 -7.64
CA PHE A 156 -2.74 17.60 -7.63
C PHE A 156 -3.18 18.30 -6.33
N TYR A 157 -2.80 17.76 -5.17
CA TYR A 157 -3.09 18.41 -3.88
C TYR A 157 -2.39 19.76 -3.74
N LYS A 158 -1.15 19.85 -4.18
CA LYS A 158 -0.41 21.13 -4.18
C LYS A 158 -1.11 22.18 -5.05
N ALA A 159 -1.62 21.81 -6.21
CA ALA A 159 -2.34 22.73 -7.10
C ALA A 159 -3.61 23.25 -6.43
N ARG A 160 -4.43 22.35 -5.86
CA ARG A 160 -5.66 22.72 -5.12
C ARG A 160 -5.40 23.60 -3.91
N LEU A 161 -4.32 23.33 -3.18
CA LEU A 161 -3.92 24.11 -2.00
C LEU A 161 -3.03 25.31 -2.37
N GLY A 162 -2.80 25.58 -3.66
CA GLY A 162 -1.86 26.58 -4.14
C GLY A 162 -2.18 27.99 -3.67
N ALA A 163 -3.47 28.35 -3.63
CA ALA A 163 -3.92 29.65 -3.13
C ALA A 163 -3.57 29.86 -1.65
N MET A 164 -3.67 28.81 -0.83
CA MET A 164 -3.39 28.86 0.61
C MET A 164 -1.89 28.76 0.93
N LEU A 165 -1.16 27.94 0.17
CA LEU A 165 0.26 27.68 0.41
C LEU A 165 1.21 28.60 -0.36
N GLY A 166 0.67 29.39 -1.29
CA GLY A 166 1.42 30.29 -2.15
C GLY A 166 1.97 31.53 -1.44
N ARG A 167 2.77 32.30 -2.20
CA ARG A 167 3.43 33.53 -1.74
C ARG A 167 2.42 34.61 -1.33
N LYS A 168 1.35 34.76 -2.12
CA LYS A 168 0.28 35.74 -1.91
C LYS A 168 -0.64 35.42 -0.73
N SER A 169 -0.52 34.24 -0.13
CA SER A 169 -1.34 33.84 1.02
C SER A 169 -0.89 34.52 2.30
N LYS A 170 -1.84 35.14 3.00
CA LYS A 170 -1.68 35.74 4.34
C LYS A 170 -1.49 34.71 5.47
N LEU A 171 -1.57 33.41 5.19
CA LEU A 171 -1.37 32.38 6.21
C LEU A 171 0.05 32.44 6.78
N SER A 172 0.16 32.24 8.09
CA SER A 172 1.46 32.14 8.77
C SER A 172 2.29 30.97 8.21
N ARG A 173 3.61 31.10 8.27
CA ARG A 173 4.54 30.03 7.86
C ARG A 173 4.27 28.72 8.61
N ARG A 174 3.91 28.82 9.90
CA ARG A 174 3.50 27.68 10.74
C ARG A 174 2.26 26.98 10.18
N ASN A 175 1.22 27.71 9.80
CA ASN A 175 -0.01 27.12 9.25
C ASN A 175 0.22 26.51 7.86
N LYS A 176 0.97 27.19 6.98
CA LYS A 176 1.37 26.64 5.67
C LYS A 176 2.12 25.31 5.84
N ARG A 177 3.05 25.25 6.79
CA ARG A 177 3.78 24.03 7.14
C ARG A 177 2.85 22.93 7.64
N THR A 178 1.92 23.24 8.53
CA THR A 178 0.96 22.26 9.06
C THR A 178 0.12 21.65 7.94
N ILE A 179 -0.46 22.48 7.07
CA ILE A 179 -1.25 22.02 5.93
C ILE A 179 -0.41 21.14 5.00
N TYR A 180 0.83 21.55 4.69
CA TYR A 180 1.75 20.73 3.91
C TYR A 180 2.02 19.37 4.56
N LYS A 181 2.33 19.35 5.87
CA LYS A 181 2.62 18.12 6.61
C LYS A 181 1.41 17.17 6.63
N MET A 182 0.19 17.69 6.70
CA MET A 182 -1.05 16.91 6.80
C MET A 182 -1.62 16.44 5.47
N CYS A 183 -1.52 17.24 4.39
CA CYS A 183 -2.19 16.94 3.13
C CYS A 183 -1.24 16.47 2.02
N ILE A 184 -0.03 17.06 1.93
CA ILE A 184 0.89 16.80 0.81
C ILE A 184 1.96 15.79 1.21
N ARG A 185 2.58 15.98 2.38
CA ARG A 185 3.63 15.08 2.87
C ARG A 185 3.07 13.69 3.17
N THR A 186 1.88 13.59 3.74
CA THR A 186 1.19 12.31 4.01
C THR A 186 1.03 11.49 2.73
N VAL A 187 0.63 12.11 1.62
CA VAL A 187 0.54 11.45 0.31
C VAL A 187 1.90 10.98 -0.17
N MET A 188 2.94 11.82 -0.07
CA MET A 188 4.29 11.46 -0.52
C MET A 188 4.99 10.40 0.32
N THR A 189 4.57 10.24 1.58
CA THR A 189 5.22 9.36 2.57
C THR A 189 4.35 8.18 2.97
N TYR A 190 3.17 8.03 2.35
CA TYR A 190 2.34 6.84 2.49
C TYR A 190 3.13 5.60 2.08
N ALA A 191 3.14 4.58 2.93
CA ALA A 191 3.92 3.34 2.73
C ALA A 191 5.42 3.57 2.50
N SER A 192 5.99 4.69 2.99
CA SER A 192 7.41 4.99 2.80
C SER A 192 8.39 3.91 3.26
N PRO A 193 8.14 3.09 4.33
CA PRO A 193 9.06 2.02 4.68
C PRO A 193 9.34 1.03 3.53
N VAL A 194 8.37 0.82 2.64
CA VAL A 194 8.49 -0.11 1.51
C VAL A 194 9.44 0.41 0.42
N PHE A 195 9.42 1.72 0.14
CA PHE A 195 10.20 2.31 -0.97
C PHE A 195 11.21 3.38 -0.53
N ALA A 196 11.51 3.49 0.78
CA ALA A 196 12.52 4.40 1.31
C ALA A 196 13.93 4.14 0.74
N HIS A 197 14.18 2.91 0.29
CA HIS A 197 15.44 2.46 -0.32
C HIS A 197 15.42 2.47 -1.85
N ALA A 198 14.35 3.00 -2.47
CA ALA A 198 14.29 3.17 -3.92
C ALA A 198 15.41 4.09 -4.44
N ALA A 199 15.66 4.03 -5.76
CA ALA A 199 16.74 4.77 -6.40
C ALA A 199 16.73 6.28 -6.01
N PRO A 200 17.88 6.87 -5.61
CA PRO A 200 17.95 8.27 -5.18
C PRO A 200 17.38 9.26 -6.21
N LYS A 201 17.58 8.99 -7.50
CA LYS A 201 17.03 9.79 -8.61
C LYS A 201 15.49 9.83 -8.59
N ALA A 202 14.83 8.73 -8.23
CA ALA A 202 13.38 8.67 -8.14
C ALA A 202 12.87 9.45 -6.92
N LEU A 203 13.48 9.24 -5.75
CA LEU A 203 13.14 9.97 -4.51
C LEU A 203 13.39 11.49 -4.64
N HIS A 204 14.41 11.89 -5.39
CA HIS A 204 14.69 13.30 -5.66
C HIS A 204 13.52 14.01 -6.35
N ARG A 205 12.70 13.30 -7.13
CA ARG A 205 11.51 13.88 -7.79
C ARG A 205 10.46 14.33 -6.77
N LEU A 206 10.34 13.62 -5.64
CA LEU A 206 9.50 14.02 -4.51
C LEU A 206 10.14 15.20 -3.74
N GLN A 207 11.47 15.18 -3.56
CA GLN A 207 12.21 16.28 -2.94
C GLN A 207 11.99 17.61 -3.68
N VAL A 208 11.93 17.59 -5.01
CA VAL A 208 11.64 18.79 -5.82
C VAL A 208 10.27 19.40 -5.46
N ILE A 209 9.25 18.58 -5.16
CA ILE A 209 7.94 19.09 -4.72
C ILE A 209 8.07 19.82 -3.38
N GLN A 210 8.79 19.22 -2.41
CA GLN A 210 9.05 19.86 -1.12
C GLN A 210 9.85 21.16 -1.27
N ASN A 211 10.90 21.18 -2.08
CA ASN A 211 11.71 22.38 -2.33
C ASN A 211 10.86 23.53 -2.89
N LYS A 212 9.98 23.21 -3.86
CA LYS A 212 9.03 24.18 -4.42
C LYS A 212 8.04 24.68 -3.38
N PHE A 213 7.56 23.82 -2.48
CA PHE A 213 6.71 24.22 -1.37
C PHE A 213 7.47 25.17 -0.41
N CYS A 214 8.66 24.80 0.06
CA CYS A 214 9.42 25.59 1.01
C CYS A 214 9.64 27.01 0.50
N ARG A 215 10.08 27.15 -0.76
CA ARG A 215 10.29 28.46 -1.39
C ARG A 215 9.00 29.28 -1.54
N ALA A 216 7.88 28.65 -1.87
CA ALA A 216 6.60 29.34 -1.97
C ALA A 216 6.07 29.79 -0.59
N ALA A 217 6.29 28.97 0.45
CA ALA A 217 5.80 29.24 1.79
C ALA A 217 6.58 30.37 2.50
N THR A 218 7.88 30.51 2.23
CA THR A 218 8.74 31.56 2.80
C THR A 218 8.82 32.81 1.92
N ASP A 219 8.27 32.78 0.71
CA ASP A 219 8.47 33.78 -0.33
C ASP A 219 9.96 34.10 -0.59
N ALA A 220 10.80 33.07 -0.62
CA ALA A 220 12.23 33.26 -0.74
C ALA A 220 12.68 33.56 -2.17
N HIS A 221 13.64 34.48 -2.30
CA HIS A 221 14.32 34.77 -3.57
C HIS A 221 15.04 33.53 -4.12
N TRP A 222 15.27 33.46 -5.44
CA TRP A 222 15.80 32.25 -6.11
C TRP A 222 17.22 31.87 -5.65
N CYS A 223 18.01 32.84 -5.18
CA CYS A 223 19.39 32.62 -4.70
C CYS A 223 19.45 31.95 -3.31
N VAL A 224 18.35 31.95 -2.54
CA VAL A 224 18.34 31.35 -1.20
C VAL A 224 18.55 29.83 -1.28
N ARG A 225 19.55 29.32 -0.56
CA ARG A 225 19.85 27.88 -0.55
C ARG A 225 18.68 27.09 0.03
N ASN A 226 18.32 25.96 -0.59
CA ASN A 226 17.23 25.11 -0.10
C ASN A 226 17.47 24.65 1.34
N SER A 227 18.72 24.36 1.74
CA SER A 227 19.08 23.97 3.10
C SER A 227 18.63 24.97 4.16
N ILE A 228 18.69 26.28 3.86
CA ILE A 228 18.21 27.35 4.74
C ILE A 228 16.69 27.26 4.87
N LEU A 229 15.97 27.12 3.75
CA LEU A 229 14.50 27.01 3.76
C LEU A 229 14.00 25.78 4.53
N HIS A 230 14.72 24.67 4.44
CA HIS A 230 14.43 23.45 5.20
C HIS A 230 14.63 23.64 6.70
N ARG A 231 15.69 24.36 7.10
CA ARG A 231 15.95 24.69 8.50
C ARG A 231 14.88 25.63 9.06
N ASP A 232 14.57 26.71 8.34
CA ASP A 232 13.61 27.73 8.80
C ASP A 232 12.17 27.18 8.91
N LEU A 233 11.81 26.22 8.06
CA LEU A 233 10.52 25.54 8.15
C LEU A 233 10.55 24.28 9.03
N GLU A 234 11.70 23.88 9.58
CA GLU A 234 11.88 22.63 10.34
C GLU A 234 11.33 21.42 9.58
N LEU A 235 11.70 21.34 8.30
CA LEU A 235 11.30 20.28 7.39
C LEU A 235 12.53 19.47 6.96
N PRO A 236 12.74 18.25 7.48
CA PRO A 236 13.79 17.38 6.98
C PRO A 236 13.56 17.06 5.49
N THR A 237 14.60 16.65 4.78
CA THR A 237 14.46 16.17 3.41
C THR A 237 13.54 14.95 3.37
N ILE A 238 12.82 14.74 2.25
CA ILE A 238 11.94 13.59 2.08
C ILE A 238 12.72 12.30 2.28
N SER A 239 13.92 12.19 1.68
CA SER A 239 14.75 10.99 1.82
C SER A 239 15.13 10.71 3.27
N LYS A 240 15.53 11.74 4.04
CA LYS A 240 15.84 11.57 5.47
C LYS A 240 14.60 11.13 6.25
N TYR A 241 13.49 11.85 6.06
CA TYR A 241 12.22 11.53 6.74
C TYR A 241 11.75 10.09 6.45
N MET A 242 11.82 9.65 5.20
CA MET A 242 11.42 8.30 4.81
C MET A 242 12.34 7.23 5.40
N LYS A 243 13.65 7.45 5.45
CA LYS A 243 14.61 6.55 6.09
C LYS A 243 14.36 6.44 7.60
N ASP A 244 14.15 7.58 8.26
CA ASP A 244 13.85 7.62 9.69
C ASP A 244 12.51 6.92 10.00
N ALA A 245 11.49 7.13 9.16
CA ALA A 245 10.21 6.45 9.27
C ALA A 245 10.32 4.95 9.02
N SER A 246 11.14 4.55 8.03
CA SER A 246 11.43 3.14 7.73
C SER A 246 12.11 2.45 8.92
N LYS A 247 13.17 3.07 9.45
CA LYS A 247 13.88 2.56 10.64
C LYS A 247 12.93 2.37 11.82
N ARG A 248 12.15 3.39 12.16
CA ARG A 248 11.16 3.31 13.25
C ARG A 248 10.15 2.19 13.02
N PHE A 249 9.68 2.01 11.79
CA PHE A 249 8.74 0.94 11.45
C PHE A 249 9.35 -0.44 11.73
N PHE A 250 10.58 -0.68 11.29
CA PHE A 250 11.27 -1.96 11.51
C PHE A 250 11.69 -2.18 12.97
N ASP A 251 12.09 -1.12 13.68
CA ASP A 251 12.41 -1.19 15.12
C ASP A 251 11.17 -1.60 15.93
N ILE A 252 9.99 -1.03 15.61
CA ILE A 252 8.72 -1.41 16.23
C ILE A 252 8.35 -2.85 15.86
N ALA A 253 8.51 -3.25 14.60
CA ALA A 253 8.20 -4.61 14.15
C ALA A 253 9.08 -5.66 14.85
N GLY A 254 10.38 -5.40 15.00
CA GLY A 254 11.33 -6.28 15.66
C GLY A 254 11.13 -6.39 17.17
N SER A 255 10.67 -5.33 17.83
CA SER A 255 10.36 -5.32 19.27
C SER A 255 8.95 -5.86 19.61
N HIS A 256 8.10 -6.09 18.60
CA HIS A 256 6.72 -6.48 18.82
C HIS A 256 6.62 -7.90 19.44
N PRO A 257 5.73 -8.13 20.43
CA PRO A 257 5.61 -9.42 21.12
C PRO A 257 5.02 -10.54 20.25
N ASN A 258 4.26 -10.22 19.20
CA ASN A 258 3.74 -11.22 18.28
C ASN A 258 4.82 -11.70 17.29
N ALA A 259 5.12 -12.99 17.29
CA ALA A 259 6.09 -13.63 16.41
C ALA A 259 5.93 -13.32 14.89
N PRO A 260 4.72 -13.17 14.31
CA PRO A 260 4.56 -12.91 12.87
C PRO A 260 5.05 -11.52 12.40
N THR A 261 5.18 -10.56 13.31
CA THR A 261 5.69 -9.21 12.99
C THR A 261 7.20 -9.09 13.11
N ARG A 262 7.86 -10.07 13.74
CA ARG A 262 9.32 -10.22 13.78
C ARG A 262 9.75 -10.90 12.47
N GLY A 263 9.78 -10.16 11.37
CA GLY A 263 10.33 -10.67 10.11
C GLY A 263 11.81 -11.05 10.27
N GLY A 264 12.20 -12.21 9.72
CA GLY A 264 13.59 -12.67 9.60
C GLY A 264 14.28 -12.20 8.34
#